data_AF-A0A7C4SIK8-F1
#
_entry.id   AF-A0A7C4SIK8-F1
#
_cell.length_a   1.000
_cell.length_b   1.000
_cell.length_c   1.000
_cell.angle_alpha   90.00
_cell.angle_beta   90.00
_cell.angle_gamma   90.00
#
_symmetry.space_group_name_H-M   'P 1'
#
loop_
_entity.id
_entity.type
_entity.pdbx_description
1 polymer ?
#
loop_
_entity_poly.entity_id
_entity_poly.type
_entity_poly.pdbx_seq_one_letter_code
_entity_poly.pdbx_strand_id
1 'polypeptide(L)'
;MAEMRRFIGEEIEVLWAEKPGPPSVVIWRGNRYPVLEVLSMERRLDFSRPWWRRRHRDIYRVRIANGAIFELHFHRGPGRRYWVLYTIEGLE
;
A
#
# COMPACT_ATOMS: atom_id res chain seq x y z
N MET A 1 -6.13 -11.86 -21.36
CA MET A 1 -5.24 -10.73 -21.74
C MET A 1 -4.44 -10.40 -20.49
N ALA A 2 -3.11 -10.47 -20.55
CA ALA A 2 -2.28 -10.31 -19.35
C ALA A 2 -2.31 -8.85 -18.90
N GLU A 3 -2.98 -8.59 -17.77
CA GLU A 3 -2.95 -7.30 -17.10
C GLU A 3 -1.49 -6.97 -16.76
N MET A 4 -0.93 -5.90 -17.35
CA MET A 4 0.49 -5.59 -17.22
C MET A 4 0.76 -5.02 -15.82
N ARG A 5 1.05 -5.93 -14.89
CA ARG A 5 1.43 -5.59 -13.53
C ARG A 5 2.90 -5.19 -13.50
N ARG A 6 3.15 -3.90 -13.24
CA ARG A 6 4.51 -3.35 -13.12
C ARG A 6 4.95 -3.35 -11.66
N PHE A 7 6.10 -3.95 -11.39
CA PHE A 7 6.77 -3.85 -10.10
C PHE A 7 7.44 -2.48 -9.93
N ILE A 8 7.25 -1.85 -8.77
CA ILE A 8 7.78 -0.53 -8.43
C ILE A 8 8.72 -0.64 -7.22
N GLY A 9 8.21 -1.12 -6.08
CA GLY A 9 9.00 -1.34 -4.86
C GLY A 9 9.51 -0.06 -4.17
N GLU A 10 8.89 1.10 -4.43
CA GLU A 10 9.32 2.40 -3.91
C GLU A 10 8.62 2.76 -2.60
N GLU A 11 9.32 3.42 -1.67
CA GLU A 11 8.71 4.02 -0.49
C GLU A 11 7.81 5.20 -0.92
N ILE A 12 6.64 5.30 -0.31
CA ILE A 12 5.63 6.32 -0.62
C ILE A 12 5.03 6.91 0.65
N GLU A 13 4.33 8.01 0.48
CA GLU A 13 3.51 8.60 1.53
C GLU A 13 2.04 8.31 1.27
N VAL A 14 1.30 8.04 2.35
CA VAL A 14 -0.14 7.74 2.28
C VAL A 14 -0.88 8.56 3.31
N LEU A 15 -1.85 9.34 2.84
CA LEU A 15 -2.77 10.10 3.67
C LEU A 15 -4.02 9.26 3.95
N TRP A 16 -4.54 9.41 5.16
CA TRP A 16 -5.73 8.72 5.66
C TRP A 16 -6.91 9.71 5.63
N ALA A 17 -8.13 9.23 5.34
CA ALA A 17 -9.34 10.06 5.49
C ALA A 17 -9.52 10.47 6.96
N GLU A 18 -9.56 9.48 7.85
CA GLU A 18 -9.63 9.63 9.29
C GLU A 18 -8.75 8.55 9.93
N LYS A 19 -8.02 8.90 10.99
CA LYS A 19 -7.26 7.90 11.75
C LYS A 19 -8.11 7.38 12.90
N PRO A 20 -8.31 6.06 13.05
CA PRO A 20 -7.94 4.96 12.14
C PRO A 20 -8.99 4.75 11.01
N GLY A 21 -8.54 4.56 9.76
CA GLY A 21 -9.41 4.43 8.58
C GLY A 21 -8.66 3.88 7.37
N PRO A 22 -9.26 3.76 6.19
CA PRO A 22 -8.57 3.35 4.96
C PRO A 22 -7.67 4.46 4.38
N PRO A 23 -6.70 4.10 3.51
CA PRO A 23 -5.91 5.09 2.79
C PRO A 23 -6.77 5.88 1.80
N SER A 24 -6.63 7.20 1.78
CA SER A 24 -7.43 8.10 0.92
C SER A 24 -6.64 8.75 -0.19
N VAL A 25 -5.36 9.04 0.04
CA VAL A 25 -4.49 9.60 -1.00
C VAL A 25 -3.14 8.94 -0.94
N VAL A 26 -2.67 8.45 -2.08
CA VAL A 26 -1.31 7.96 -2.27
C VAL A 26 -0.47 9.07 -2.89
N ILE A 27 0.69 9.35 -2.31
CA ILE A 27 1.66 10.31 -2.85
C ILE A 27 2.86 9.52 -3.35
N TRP A 28 3.08 9.56 -4.66
CA TRP A 28 4.20 8.88 -5.32
C TRP A 28 4.90 9.83 -6.28
N ARG A 29 6.22 10.01 -6.13
CA ARG A 29 7.06 10.94 -6.92
C ARG A 29 6.52 12.36 -6.98
N GLY A 30 5.96 12.86 -5.87
CA GLY A 30 5.34 14.18 -5.76
C GLY A 30 3.93 14.29 -6.37
N ASN A 31 3.44 13.25 -7.03
CA ASN A 31 2.08 13.22 -7.58
C ASN A 31 1.10 12.65 -6.56
N ARG A 32 -0.11 13.24 -6.51
CA ARG A 32 -1.18 12.84 -5.60
C ARG A 32 -2.20 11.99 -6.37
N TYR A 33 -2.44 10.79 -5.88
CA TYR A 33 -3.39 9.83 -6.44
C TYR A 33 -4.50 9.58 -5.43
N PRO A 34 -5.69 10.19 -5.62
CA PRO A 34 -6.86 9.91 -4.80
C PRO A 34 -7.28 8.45 -4.93
N VAL A 35 -7.51 7.79 -3.81
CA VAL A 35 -8.07 6.44 -3.75
C VAL A 35 -9.58 6.54 -3.88
N LEU A 36 -10.15 5.86 -4.88
CA LEU A 36 -11.59 5.75 -5.06
C LEU A 36 -12.17 4.59 -4.24
N GLU A 37 -11.49 3.44 -4.26
CA GLU A 37 -12.00 2.22 -3.64
C GLU A 37 -10.85 1.37 -3.10
N VAL A 38 -11.04 0.78 -1.93
CA VAL A 38 -10.16 -0.25 -1.40
C VAL A 38 -10.71 -1.60 -1.82
N LEU A 39 -10.06 -2.25 -2.79
CA LEU A 39 -10.47 -3.54 -3.35
C LEU A 39 -10.25 -4.69 -2.37
N SER A 40 -9.16 -4.62 -1.62
CA SER A 40 -8.83 -5.63 -0.62
C SER A 40 -7.86 -5.09 0.41
N MET A 41 -7.98 -5.61 1.63
CA MET A 41 -7.07 -5.38 2.74
C MET A 41 -6.70 -6.73 3.36
N GLU A 42 -5.42 -7.08 3.33
CA GLU A 42 -4.89 -8.27 4.01
C GLU A 42 -3.90 -7.86 5.10
N ARG A 43 -4.08 -8.40 6.30
CA ARG A 43 -3.15 -8.20 7.41
C ARG A 43 -2.27 -9.43 7.57
N ARG A 44 -0.98 -9.30 7.29
CA ARG A 44 0.03 -10.34 7.53
C ARG A 44 0.76 -10.10 8.84
N LEU A 45 0.60 -11.04 9.76
CA LEU A 45 1.23 -11.01 11.07
C LEU A 45 2.26 -12.13 11.19
N ASP A 46 3.50 -11.76 11.52
CA ASP A 46 4.56 -12.73 11.81
C ASP A 46 4.59 -12.99 13.32
N PHE A 47 4.01 -14.10 13.77
CA PHE A 47 4.00 -14.49 15.20
C PHE A 47 5.14 -15.44 15.56
N SER A 48 5.75 -16.08 14.56
CA SER A 48 6.80 -17.09 14.72
C SER A 48 8.14 -16.53 15.19
N ARG A 49 8.31 -15.20 15.22
CA ARG A 49 9.54 -14.53 15.66
C ARG A 49 9.33 -13.78 16.98
N PRO A 50 10.41 -13.60 17.77
CA PRO A 50 10.40 -12.70 18.92
C PRO A 50 9.91 -11.30 18.52
N TRP A 51 9.19 -10.62 19.41
CA TRP A 51 8.44 -9.40 19.06
C TRP A 51 9.29 -8.31 18.39
N TRP A 52 10.57 -8.19 18.74
CA TRP A 52 11.52 -7.23 18.16
C TRP A 52 12.02 -7.61 16.75
N ARG A 53 11.78 -8.83 16.26
CA ARG A 53 12.11 -9.28 14.90
C ARG A 53 10.88 -9.48 14.02
N ARG A 54 9.67 -9.24 14.55
CA ARG A 54 8.42 -9.44 13.82
C ARG A 54 8.31 -8.43 12.67
N ARG A 55 7.89 -8.91 11.51
CA ARG A 55 7.63 -8.08 10.33
C ARG A 55 6.15 -8.15 9.99
N HIS A 56 5.36 -7.38 10.71
CA HIS A 56 3.94 -7.20 10.40
C HIS A 56 3.79 -6.32 9.17
N ARG A 57 2.83 -6.65 8.30
CA ARG A 57 2.51 -5.86 7.12
C ARG A 57 1.01 -5.84 6.90
N ASP A 58 0.44 -4.67 6.63
CA ASP A 58 -0.88 -4.57 6.03
C ASP A 58 -0.71 -4.36 4.52
N ILE A 59 -1.41 -5.14 3.71
CA ILE A 59 -1.38 -5.11 2.25
C ILE A 59 -2.72 -4.54 1.80
N TYR A 60 -2.69 -3.48 1.01
CA TYR A 60 -3.89 -2.85 0.45
C TYR A 60 -3.83 -2.92 -1.06
N ARG A 61 -4.91 -3.34 -1.70
CA ARG A 61 -5.12 -3.13 -3.13
C ARG A 61 -6.15 -2.03 -3.28
N VAL A 62 -5.76 -0.93 -3.91
CA VAL A 62 -6.61 0.26 -4.04
C VAL A 62 -6.77 0.64 -5.50
N ARG A 63 -7.99 1.01 -5.90
CA ARG A 63 -8.26 1.62 -7.20
C ARG A 63 -8.16 3.14 -7.05
N ILE A 64 -7.34 3.76 -7.89
CA ILE A 64 -7.18 5.22 -7.92
C ILE A 64 -8.06 5.86 -9.01
N ALA A 65 -8.19 7.20 -8.98
CA ALA A 65 -9.12 7.95 -9.82
C ALA A 65 -8.99 7.71 -11.34
N ASN A 66 -7.80 7.38 -11.82
CA ASN A 66 -7.54 7.09 -13.24
C ASN A 66 -7.84 5.63 -13.64
N GLY A 67 -8.41 4.82 -12.73
CA GLY A 67 -8.74 3.42 -12.97
C GLY A 67 -7.59 2.44 -12.69
N ALA A 68 -6.37 2.91 -12.48
CA ALA A 68 -5.24 2.04 -12.14
C ALA A 68 -5.39 1.45 -10.73
N ILE A 69 -4.80 0.27 -10.54
CA ILE A 69 -4.80 -0.43 -9.25
C ILE A 69 -3.40 -0.39 -8.67
N PHE A 70 -3.29 0.10 -7.44
CA PHE A 70 -2.04 0.15 -6.71
C PHE A 70 -2.06 -0.90 -5.60
N GLU A 71 -0.99 -1.69 -5.51
CA GLU A 71 -0.74 -2.54 -4.37
C GLU A 71 0.22 -1.84 -3.40
N LEU A 72 -0.28 -1.57 -2.20
CA LEU A 72 0.43 -0.83 -1.16
C LEU A 72 0.76 -1.76 0.00
N HIS A 73 1.99 -1.69 0.47
CA HIS A 73 2.49 -2.43 1.61
C HIS A 73 2.79 -1.48 2.76
N PHE A 74 2.02 -1.57 3.84
CA PHE A 74 2.28 -0.85 5.07
C PHE A 74 3.09 -1.71 6.03
N HIS A 75 4.36 -1.39 6.21
CA HIS A 75 5.26 -2.09 7.11
C HIS A 75 5.08 -1.62 8.55
N ARG A 76 4.75 -2.55 9.45
CA ARG A 76 4.43 -2.32 10.87
C ARG A 76 5.46 -2.88 11.84
N GLY A 77 6.67 -3.15 11.36
CA GLY A 77 7.74 -3.68 12.19
C GLY A 77 8.14 -2.75 13.35
N PRO A 78 8.86 -3.28 14.35
CA PRO A 78 9.42 -2.48 15.43
C PRO A 78 10.38 -1.44 14.86
N GLY A 79 10.21 -0.18 15.27
CA GLY A 79 10.93 0.98 14.71
C GLY A 79 10.04 1.84 13.81
N ARG A 80 10.50 2.14 12.59
CA ARG A 80 9.82 3.01 11.63
C ARG A 80 8.73 2.28 10.87
N ARG A 81 7.54 2.86 10.83
CA ARG A 81 6.44 2.44 9.95
C ARG A 81 6.56 3.20 8.64
N TYR A 82 6.39 2.51 7.52
CA TYR A 82 6.51 3.10 6.20
C TYR A 82 5.61 2.37 5.21
N TRP A 83 5.26 3.07 4.13
CA TRP A 83 4.47 2.54 3.03
C TRP A 83 5.35 2.28 1.83
N VAL A 84 5.04 1.23 1.09
CA VAL A 84 5.72 0.87 -0.16
C VAL A 84 4.67 0.69 -1.24
N LEU A 85 4.84 1.34 -2.39
CA LEU A 85 4.12 1.02 -3.60
C LEU A 85 4.79 -0.20 -4.23
N TYR A 86 4.15 -1.36 -4.09
CA TYR A 86 4.74 -2.62 -4.52
C TYR A 86 4.57 -2.81 -6.03
N THR A 87 3.32 -2.72 -6.51
CA THR A 87 3.00 -2.88 -7.92
C THR A 87 1.90 -1.92 -8.36
N ILE A 88 1.91 -1.60 -9.64
CA ILE A 88 0.86 -0.86 -10.33
C ILE A 88 0.29 -1.74 -11.45
N GLU A 89 -1.03 -1.74 -11.61
CA GLU A 89 -1.75 -2.44 -12.67
C GLU A 89 -2.60 -1.40 -13.43
N GLY A 90 -2.50 -1.36 -14.76
CA GLY A 90 -3.37 -0.52 -15.60
C GLY A 90 -3.08 0.99 -15.60
N LEU A 91 -1.82 1.39 -15.38
CA LEU A 91 -1.40 2.78 -15.59
C LEU A 91 -0.82 2.91 -17.01
N GLU A 92 -1.60 3.51 -17.92
CA GLU A 92 -1.17 3.87 -19.28
C GLU A 92 -0.34 5.16 -19.30
#